data_AF-A0A645BMI2-F1
#
_entry.id   AF-A0A645BMI2-F1
#
_cell.length_a   1.000
_cell.length_b   1.000
_cell.length_c   1.000
_cell.angle_alpha   90.00
_cell.angle_beta   90.00
_cell.angle_gamma   90.00
#
_symmetry.space_group_name_H-M   'P 1'
#
loop_
_entity.id
_entity.type
_entity.pdbx_description
1 polymer ?
#
loop_
_entity_poly.entity_id
_entity_poly.type
_entity_poly.pdbx_seq_one_letter_code
_entity_poly.pdbx_strand_id
1 'polypeptide(L)'
;MQCGGNLRVCHIPIFDMNSSCYDLKTALKEIKMWSDNNPSHLPITILIEPKVAFLNEGTIFHQFSLADAKLLDTDLAEGLGDSLYTPQDMMKGYTSFTQLRETIGSVPLEETLGKVLVIFHPSAVTNDYYAADESLMTQKMFPSVSPDKENALFVLENDPYSENIASLVAQNYIVRTRADSFLFYSNEKREKAVESGAQIISSDYPPSDTATQNNDYIAYLKDRFTIILRGIS
;
A
#
# COMPACT_ATOMS: atom_id res chain seq x y z
N MET A 1 -14.74 3.62 -0.38
CA MET A 1 -15.90 4.14 -1.14
C MET A 1 -16.33 5.48 -0.55
N GLN A 2 -16.94 6.39 -1.31
CA GLN A 2 -17.51 7.62 -0.76
C GLN A 2 -18.97 7.39 -0.33
N CYS A 3 -19.35 7.87 0.85
CA CYS A 3 -20.72 7.84 1.34
C CYS A 3 -20.99 9.13 2.14
N GLY A 4 -21.99 9.90 1.72
CA GLY A 4 -22.36 11.16 2.37
C GLY A 4 -21.20 12.16 2.45
N GLY A 5 -20.39 12.26 1.39
CA GLY A 5 -19.24 13.16 1.30
C GLY A 5 -17.98 12.71 2.06
N ASN A 6 -18.00 11.56 2.73
CA ASN A 6 -16.86 11.01 3.47
C ASN A 6 -16.38 9.68 2.88
N LEU A 7 -15.08 9.41 3.01
CA LEU A 7 -14.50 8.14 2.59
C LEU A 7 -14.66 7.07 3.69
N ARG A 8 -15.12 5.90 3.27
CA ARG A 8 -15.40 4.73 4.11
C ARG A 8 -14.55 3.53 3.71
N VAL A 9 -14.13 2.77 4.71
CA VAL A 9 -13.32 1.54 4.58
C VAL A 9 -14.21 0.33 4.85
N CYS A 10 -14.17 -0.64 3.96
CA CYS A 10 -14.93 -1.90 4.04
C CYS A 10 -14.28 -2.97 3.15
N HIS A 11 -14.62 -4.23 3.39
CA HIS A 11 -14.16 -5.35 2.58
C HIS A 11 -14.85 -5.39 1.20
N ILE A 12 -16.18 -5.48 1.19
CA ILE A 12 -17.02 -5.42 -0.02
C ILE A 12 -18.13 -4.39 0.21
N PRO A 13 -18.17 -3.29 -0.55
CA PRO A 13 -19.27 -2.33 -0.44
C PRO A 13 -20.64 -3.01 -0.49
N ILE A 14 -21.54 -2.61 0.42
CA ILE A 14 -22.93 -3.10 0.53
C ILE A 14 -23.06 -4.54 1.05
N PHE A 15 -22.27 -5.49 0.56
CA PHE A 15 -22.40 -6.92 0.89
C PHE A 15 -21.62 -7.34 2.14
N ASP A 16 -20.44 -6.76 2.36
CA ASP A 16 -19.60 -7.03 3.52
C ASP A 16 -18.92 -5.74 3.97
N MET A 17 -19.66 -4.99 4.80
CA MET A 17 -19.19 -3.70 5.32
C MET A 17 -18.33 -3.84 6.59
N ASN A 18 -17.92 -5.06 6.96
CA ASN A 18 -17.06 -5.25 8.12
C ASN A 18 -15.72 -4.53 7.92
N SER A 19 -15.31 -3.82 8.96
CA SER A 19 -14.03 -3.12 9.05
C SER A 19 -13.69 -2.93 10.51
N SER A 20 -12.39 -3.00 10.86
CA SER A 20 -11.91 -2.58 12.18
C SER A 20 -12.05 -1.07 12.38
N CYS A 21 -12.05 -0.29 11.28
CA CYS A 21 -12.34 1.13 11.31
C CYS A 21 -13.09 1.55 10.04
N TYR A 22 -14.39 1.84 10.17
CA TYR A 22 -15.26 2.17 9.04
C TYR A 22 -15.03 3.59 8.50
N ASP A 23 -14.67 4.53 9.37
CA ASP A 23 -14.43 5.94 9.05
C ASP A 23 -12.94 6.19 8.78
N LEU A 24 -12.59 6.57 7.55
CA LEU A 24 -11.18 6.73 7.18
C LEU A 24 -10.48 7.83 7.99
N LYS A 25 -11.15 8.97 8.23
CA LYS A 25 -10.54 10.07 9.00
C LYS A 25 -10.22 9.63 10.43
N THR A 26 -11.09 8.83 11.04
CA THR A 26 -10.85 8.25 12.37
C THR A 26 -9.67 7.28 12.33
N ALA A 27 -9.60 6.39 11.34
CA ALA A 27 -8.46 5.47 11.16
C ALA A 27 -7.12 6.22 11.05
N LEU A 28 -7.08 7.29 10.25
CA LEU A 28 -5.87 8.10 10.05
C LEU A 28 -5.42 8.78 11.36
N LYS A 29 -6.38 9.28 12.16
CA LYS A 29 -6.08 9.86 13.48
C LYS A 29 -5.51 8.84 14.46
N GLU A 30 -6.04 7.61 14.45
CA GLU A 30 -5.50 6.53 15.30
C GLU A 30 -4.08 6.14 14.89
N ILE A 31 -3.83 6.01 13.59
CA ILE A 31 -2.50 5.74 13.05
C ILE A 31 -1.54 6.87 13.42
N LYS A 32 -1.94 8.14 13.24
CA LYS A 32 -1.13 9.29 13.64
C LYS A 32 -0.83 9.29 15.13
N MET A 33 -1.83 9.09 15.97
CA MET A 33 -1.66 9.03 17.43
C MET A 33 -0.64 7.95 17.83
N TRP A 34 -0.70 6.77 17.20
CA TRP A 34 0.29 5.72 17.44
C TRP A 34 1.68 6.13 16.94
N SER A 35 1.77 6.69 15.73
CA SER A 35 3.01 7.15 15.11
C SER A 35 3.73 8.20 15.97
N ASP A 36 3.01 9.21 16.44
CA ASP A 36 3.53 10.30 17.29
C ASP A 36 4.09 9.76 18.63
N ASN A 37 3.54 8.66 19.14
CA ASN A 37 4.03 7.99 20.36
C ASN A 37 5.15 6.97 20.10
N ASN A 38 5.52 6.72 18.84
CA ASN A 38 6.56 5.78 18.43
C ASN A 38 7.49 6.42 17.36
N PRO A 39 8.19 7.53 17.67
CA PRO A 39 8.77 8.44 16.66
C PRO A 39 9.84 7.84 15.74
N SER A 40 10.35 6.64 16.02
CA SER A 40 11.32 5.93 15.17
C SER A 40 10.81 4.56 14.73
N HIS A 41 9.48 4.39 14.67
CA HIS A 41 8.88 3.18 14.10
C HIS A 41 9.33 3.01 12.64
N LEU A 42 9.36 1.76 12.18
CA LEU A 42 9.58 1.47 10.77
C LEU A 42 8.44 2.06 9.92
N PRO A 43 8.71 2.44 8.66
CA PRO A 43 7.71 3.09 7.82
C PRO A 43 6.41 2.26 7.77
N ILE A 44 5.30 2.88 8.15
CA ILE A 44 3.98 2.27 7.99
C ILE A 44 3.59 2.44 6.53
N THR A 45 3.22 1.35 5.87
CA THR A 45 2.70 1.40 4.50
C THR A 45 1.21 1.07 4.51
N ILE A 46 0.39 1.99 4.02
CA ILE A 46 -1.05 1.82 3.86
C ILE A 46 -1.34 1.59 2.38
N LEU A 47 -1.92 0.44 2.03
CA LEU A 47 -2.41 0.17 0.69
C LEU A 47 -3.88 0.55 0.59
N ILE A 48 -4.20 1.52 -0.28
CA ILE A 48 -5.59 1.93 -0.55
C ILE A 48 -6.05 1.30 -1.86
N GLU A 49 -7.08 0.45 -1.76
CA GLU A 49 -7.75 -0.16 -2.91
C GLU A 49 -9.07 0.56 -3.23
N PRO A 50 -9.17 1.27 -4.37
CA PRO A 50 -10.43 1.80 -4.88
C PRO A 50 -11.46 0.69 -5.09
N LYS A 51 -12.62 0.83 -4.47
CA LYS A 51 -13.73 -0.13 -4.64
C LYS A 51 -14.80 0.41 -5.59
N VAL A 52 -15.43 -0.52 -6.31
CA VAL A 52 -16.68 -0.29 -7.05
C VAL A 52 -17.80 -0.99 -6.27
N ALA A 53 -18.87 -0.25 -5.99
CA ALA A 53 -20.06 -0.76 -5.32
C ALA A 53 -21.14 -1.09 -6.36
N PHE A 54 -21.73 -2.27 -6.26
CA PHE A 54 -22.81 -2.73 -7.15
C PHE A 54 -24.09 -2.98 -6.35
N LEU A 55 -25.26 -2.58 -6.87
CA LEU A 55 -26.56 -2.92 -6.26
C LEU A 55 -27.03 -4.33 -6.64
N ASN A 56 -26.78 -4.74 -7.87
CA ASN A 56 -27.07 -6.03 -8.47
C ASN A 56 -26.11 -6.27 -9.65
N GLU A 57 -26.16 -7.43 -10.29
CA GLU A 57 -25.37 -7.71 -11.49
C GLU A 57 -25.59 -6.63 -12.56
N GLY A 58 -24.60 -5.73 -12.71
CA GLY A 58 -24.55 -4.70 -13.75
C GLY A 58 -24.88 -3.26 -13.31
N THR A 59 -25.53 -3.02 -12.17
CA THR A 59 -25.84 -1.63 -11.73
C THR A 59 -24.80 -1.13 -10.74
N ILE A 60 -23.94 -0.22 -11.20
CA ILE A 60 -22.97 0.47 -10.35
C ILE A 60 -23.73 1.44 -9.43
N PHE A 61 -23.64 1.21 -8.13
CA PHE A 61 -24.16 2.10 -7.10
C PHE A 61 -23.27 3.33 -6.91
N HIS A 62 -21.97 3.08 -6.84
CA HIS A 62 -20.95 4.09 -6.64
C HIS A 62 -19.62 3.51 -7.11
N GLN A 63 -18.88 4.31 -7.86
CA GLN A 63 -17.53 3.99 -8.29
C GLN A 63 -16.60 5.05 -7.71
N PHE A 64 -15.56 4.62 -7.02
CA PHE A 64 -14.51 5.52 -6.56
C PHE A 64 -13.95 6.26 -7.78
N SER A 65 -13.83 7.58 -7.68
CA SER A 65 -13.50 8.48 -8.80
C SER A 65 -12.19 9.24 -8.56
N LEU A 66 -11.70 9.96 -9.58
CA LEU A 66 -10.57 10.87 -9.40
C LEU A 66 -10.86 11.96 -8.36
N ALA A 67 -12.11 12.44 -8.27
CA ALA A 67 -12.51 13.40 -7.25
C ALA A 67 -12.41 12.80 -5.83
N ASP A 68 -12.75 11.52 -5.67
CA ASP A 68 -12.54 10.80 -4.41
C ASP A 68 -11.07 10.62 -4.08
N ALA A 69 -10.21 10.40 -5.08
CA ALA A 69 -8.76 10.35 -4.89
C ALA A 69 -8.19 11.71 -4.44
N LYS A 70 -8.70 12.84 -4.94
CA LYS A 70 -8.29 14.18 -4.49
C LYS A 70 -8.86 14.54 -3.11
N LEU A 71 -10.05 14.06 -2.78
CA LEU A 71 -10.57 14.12 -1.41
C LEU A 71 -9.69 13.29 -0.46
N LEU A 72 -9.25 12.10 -0.90
CA LEU A 72 -8.33 11.26 -0.15
C LEU A 72 -6.99 11.96 0.10
N ASP A 73 -6.40 12.63 -0.89
CA ASP A 73 -5.18 13.45 -0.69
C ASP A 73 -5.38 14.48 0.43
N THR A 74 -6.54 15.14 0.46
CA THR A 74 -6.88 16.13 1.50
C THR A 74 -7.00 15.46 2.87
N ASP A 75 -7.74 14.36 2.96
CA ASP A 75 -7.95 13.62 4.21
C ASP A 75 -6.63 13.05 4.76
N LEU A 76 -5.73 12.58 3.89
CA LEU A 76 -4.39 12.11 4.26
C LEU A 76 -3.54 13.23 4.84
N ALA A 77 -3.50 14.38 4.15
CA ALA A 77 -2.73 15.53 4.60
C ALA A 77 -3.25 16.06 5.96
N GLU A 78 -4.57 16.15 6.14
CA GLU A 78 -5.18 16.57 7.40
C GLU A 78 -5.00 15.53 8.52
N GLY A 79 -5.16 14.25 8.21
CA GLY A 79 -5.19 13.17 9.20
C GLY A 79 -3.81 12.76 9.70
N LEU A 80 -2.80 12.75 8.82
CA LEU A 80 -1.45 12.28 9.14
C LEU A 80 -0.45 13.42 9.33
N GLY A 81 -0.70 14.61 8.78
CA GLY A 81 0.15 15.79 8.96
C GLY A 81 1.60 15.53 8.56
N ASP A 82 2.52 15.77 9.50
CA ASP A 82 3.97 15.61 9.36
C ASP A 82 4.45 14.16 9.32
N SER A 83 3.61 13.20 9.74
CA SER A 83 3.88 11.77 9.63
C SER A 83 3.69 11.27 8.19
N LEU A 84 2.90 11.96 7.36
CA LEU A 84 2.71 11.60 5.96
C LEU A 84 3.99 11.82 5.16
N TYR A 85 4.41 10.80 4.41
CA TYR A 85 5.56 10.86 3.52
C TYR A 85 5.10 10.65 2.09
N THR A 86 5.24 11.70 1.29
CA THR A 86 4.68 11.81 -0.06
C THR A 86 5.72 11.50 -1.13
N PRO A 87 5.31 11.33 -2.41
CA PRO A 87 6.26 11.23 -3.51
C PRO A 87 7.25 12.39 -3.59
N GLN A 88 6.77 13.62 -3.33
CA GLN A 88 7.63 14.82 -3.29
C GLN A 88 8.72 14.70 -2.22
N ASP A 89 8.37 14.22 -1.02
CA ASP A 89 9.33 14.05 0.08
C ASP A 89 10.39 12.98 -0.23
N MET A 90 9.98 11.92 -0.95
CA MET A 90 10.85 10.81 -1.32
C MET A 90 11.78 11.16 -2.50
N MET A 91 11.31 11.94 -3.47
CA MET A 91 12.12 12.32 -4.62
C MET A 91 13.30 13.21 -4.25
N LYS A 92 13.28 13.94 -3.13
CA LYS A 92 14.45 14.69 -2.59
C LYS A 92 15.22 15.54 -3.62
N GLY A 93 14.52 16.09 -4.61
CA GLY A 93 15.11 16.94 -5.66
C GLY A 93 15.56 16.20 -6.93
N TYR A 94 15.43 14.87 -7.00
CA TYR A 94 15.44 14.14 -8.27
C TYR A 94 14.22 14.53 -9.11
N THR A 95 14.36 14.50 -10.44
CA THR A 95 13.30 14.88 -11.37
C THR A 95 12.28 13.76 -11.62
N SER A 96 12.65 12.51 -11.28
CA SER A 96 11.78 11.35 -11.40
C SER A 96 12.22 10.19 -10.51
N PHE A 97 11.33 9.21 -10.31
CA PHE A 97 11.67 7.95 -9.66
C PHE A 97 12.56 7.05 -10.52
N THR A 98 12.48 7.13 -11.86
CA THR A 98 13.51 6.51 -12.73
C THR A 98 14.89 7.06 -12.39
N GLN A 99 15.06 8.39 -12.38
CA GLN A 99 16.35 9.01 -12.07
C GLN A 99 16.83 8.65 -10.65
N LEU A 100 15.94 8.68 -9.65
CA LEU A 100 16.27 8.30 -8.28
C LEU A 100 16.79 6.86 -8.22
N ARG A 101 16.07 5.92 -8.85
CA ARG A 101 16.44 4.49 -8.86
C ARG A 101 17.73 4.19 -9.60
N GLU A 102 18.02 4.93 -10.67
CA GLU A 102 19.27 4.81 -11.41
C GLU A 102 20.46 5.45 -10.69
N THR A 103 20.21 6.48 -9.86
CA THR A 103 21.28 7.22 -9.19
C THR A 103 21.66 6.65 -7.83
N ILE A 104 20.67 6.36 -6.98
CA ILE A 104 20.88 5.91 -5.59
C ILE A 104 20.20 4.58 -5.27
N GLY A 105 19.46 4.00 -6.21
CA GLY A 105 18.71 2.77 -6.00
C GLY A 105 17.43 3.00 -5.20
N SER A 106 17.54 3.11 -3.88
CA SER A 106 16.38 3.31 -3.01
C SER A 106 16.70 4.30 -1.90
N VAL A 107 15.65 4.95 -1.39
CA VAL A 107 15.78 5.84 -0.22
C VAL A 107 16.16 4.98 1.00
N PRO A 108 17.22 5.35 1.75
CA PRO A 108 17.62 4.63 2.94
C PRO A 108 16.48 4.55 3.97
N LEU A 109 16.33 3.39 4.61
CA LEU A 109 15.26 3.12 5.58
C LEU A 109 15.22 4.15 6.71
N GLU A 110 16.39 4.56 7.21
CA GLU A 110 16.56 5.60 8.24
C GLU A 110 15.88 6.93 7.90
N GLU A 111 15.76 7.27 6.61
CA GLU A 111 15.10 8.51 6.16
C GLU A 111 13.57 8.39 6.15
N THR A 112 13.05 7.17 6.31
CA THR A 112 11.62 6.85 6.33
C THR A 112 11.11 6.42 7.70
N LEU A 113 11.96 6.47 8.73
CA LEU A 113 11.54 6.17 10.11
C LEU A 113 10.53 7.21 10.61
N GLY A 114 9.54 6.75 11.38
CA GLY A 114 8.45 7.59 11.88
C GLY A 114 7.49 8.09 10.79
N LYS A 115 7.56 7.52 9.57
CA LYS A 115 6.75 7.95 8.43
C LYS A 115 5.65 6.97 8.06
N VAL A 116 4.61 7.51 7.43
CA VAL A 116 3.48 6.79 6.87
C VAL A 116 3.44 7.05 5.37
N LEU A 117 3.55 5.99 4.58
CA LEU A 117 3.47 6.02 3.13
C LEU A 117 2.13 5.43 2.70
N VAL A 118 1.50 6.03 1.70
CA VAL A 118 0.22 5.55 1.16
C VAL A 118 0.40 5.12 -0.28
N ILE A 119 0.20 3.83 -0.55
CA ILE A 119 0.27 3.25 -1.89
C ILE A 119 -1.14 3.20 -2.46
N PHE A 120 -1.32 3.70 -3.68
CA PHE A 120 -2.59 3.64 -4.38
C PHE A 120 -2.61 2.41 -5.29
N HIS A 121 -3.46 1.44 -4.96
CA HIS A 121 -3.54 0.15 -5.63
C HIS A 121 -3.81 0.31 -7.15
N PRO A 122 -3.26 -0.52 -8.04
CA PRO A 122 -3.53 -0.45 -9.47
C PRO A 122 -5.05 -0.48 -9.78
N SER A 123 -5.52 0.50 -10.54
CA SER A 123 -6.90 0.60 -11.02
C SER A 123 -6.99 1.63 -12.15
N ALA A 124 -8.15 1.74 -12.81
CA ALA A 124 -8.39 2.82 -13.78
C ALA A 124 -8.23 4.21 -13.13
N VAL A 125 -8.74 4.38 -11.91
CA VAL A 125 -8.64 5.65 -11.16
C VAL A 125 -7.20 5.97 -10.80
N THR A 126 -6.37 4.96 -10.54
CA THR A 126 -4.94 5.14 -10.25
C THR A 126 -4.20 5.67 -11.47
N ASN A 127 -4.58 5.22 -12.67
CA ASN A 127 -4.05 5.77 -13.92
C ASN A 127 -4.51 7.21 -14.15
N ASP A 128 -5.80 7.51 -13.88
CA ASP A 128 -6.32 8.87 -13.97
C ASP A 128 -5.64 9.81 -12.96
N TYR A 129 -5.38 9.31 -11.74
CA TYR A 129 -4.66 10.02 -10.70
C TYR A 129 -3.21 10.31 -11.12
N TYR A 130 -2.49 9.30 -11.62
CA TYR A 130 -1.15 9.51 -12.20
C TYR A 130 -1.17 10.54 -13.33
N ALA A 131 -2.11 10.44 -14.28
CA ALA A 131 -2.21 11.35 -15.42
C ALA A 131 -2.57 12.79 -15.01
N ALA A 132 -3.23 12.99 -13.87
CA ALA A 132 -3.56 14.32 -13.37
C ALA A 132 -2.32 15.10 -12.89
N ASP A 133 -1.26 14.40 -12.47
CA ASP A 133 0.06 14.97 -12.18
C ASP A 133 1.14 13.89 -12.29
N GLU A 134 1.69 13.71 -13.50
CA GLU A 134 2.70 12.67 -13.75
C GLU A 134 4.02 12.94 -13.00
N SER A 135 4.27 14.18 -12.57
CA SER A 135 5.45 14.52 -11.76
C SER A 135 5.35 14.02 -10.31
N LEU A 136 4.13 13.68 -9.86
CA LEU A 136 3.77 13.32 -8.49
C LEU A 136 4.03 14.40 -7.43
N MET A 137 4.44 15.62 -7.82
CA MET A 137 4.87 16.66 -6.89
C MET A 137 3.71 17.24 -6.08
N THR A 138 2.47 17.10 -6.54
CA THR A 138 1.27 17.54 -5.80
C THR A 138 0.54 16.40 -5.10
N GLN A 139 0.87 15.15 -5.43
CA GLN A 139 0.16 13.95 -5.03
C GLN A 139 0.55 13.51 -3.61
N LYS A 140 -0.39 12.94 -2.85
CA LYS A 140 -0.13 12.46 -1.47
C LYS A 140 0.03 10.95 -1.38
N MET A 141 -0.29 10.24 -2.46
CA MET A 141 -0.15 8.80 -2.56
C MET A 141 0.87 8.43 -3.64
N PHE A 142 1.51 7.28 -3.46
CA PHE A 142 2.34 6.65 -4.49
C PHE A 142 1.45 5.78 -5.39
N PRO A 143 1.17 6.18 -6.64
CA PRO A 143 0.37 5.36 -7.52
C PRO A 143 1.17 4.14 -7.98
N SER A 144 0.61 2.95 -7.80
CA SER A 144 1.16 1.75 -8.42
C SER A 144 0.64 1.66 -9.86
N VAL A 145 1.47 2.20 -10.75
CA VAL A 145 1.27 2.19 -12.20
C VAL A 145 2.27 1.24 -12.86
N SER A 146 2.11 1.03 -14.16
CA SER A 146 2.99 0.16 -14.94
C SER A 146 4.46 0.60 -14.84
N PRO A 147 5.43 -0.33 -14.69
CA PRO A 147 6.86 -0.03 -14.57
C PRO A 147 7.49 0.77 -15.74
N ASP A 148 6.84 0.86 -16.90
CA ASP A 148 7.31 1.70 -18.02
C ASP A 148 7.05 3.20 -17.80
N LYS A 149 6.31 3.58 -16.75
CA LYS A 149 6.06 4.97 -16.37
C LYS A 149 7.26 5.56 -15.61
N GLU A 150 7.63 6.77 -15.98
CA GLU A 150 8.78 7.51 -15.44
C GLU A 150 8.76 7.66 -13.91
N ASN A 151 7.56 7.78 -13.33
CA ASN A 151 7.36 7.90 -11.89
C ASN A 151 6.68 6.68 -11.27
N ALA A 152 6.86 5.49 -11.87
CA ALA A 152 6.58 4.23 -11.20
C ALA A 152 7.66 3.91 -10.15
N LEU A 153 7.24 3.57 -8.94
CA LEU A 153 8.14 3.16 -7.86
C LEU A 153 7.64 1.91 -7.13
N PHE A 154 6.36 1.88 -6.76
CA PHE A 154 5.74 0.75 -6.09
C PHE A 154 5.06 -0.17 -7.08
N VAL A 155 5.40 -1.45 -7.05
CA VAL A 155 4.81 -2.48 -7.93
C VAL A 155 4.15 -3.55 -7.08
N LEU A 156 2.86 -3.80 -7.35
CA LEU A 156 2.11 -4.86 -6.68
C LEU A 156 2.14 -6.13 -7.54
N GLU A 157 2.95 -7.10 -7.15
CA GLU A 157 3.01 -8.43 -7.75
C GLU A 157 2.37 -9.44 -6.80
N ASN A 158 1.17 -9.87 -7.16
CA ASN A 158 0.27 -10.62 -6.29
C ASN A 158 0.67 -12.08 -6.07
N ASP A 159 1.51 -12.63 -6.95
CA ASP A 159 1.98 -14.01 -6.89
C ASP A 159 3.43 -14.08 -6.41
N PRO A 160 3.71 -14.64 -5.22
CA PRO A 160 5.08 -14.75 -4.70
C PRO A 160 5.95 -15.72 -5.52
N TYR A 161 5.37 -16.53 -6.40
CA TYR A 161 6.12 -17.40 -7.32
C TYR A 161 6.51 -16.68 -8.62
N SER A 162 6.05 -15.45 -8.84
CA SER A 162 6.37 -14.67 -10.04
C SER A 162 7.88 -14.41 -10.14
N GLU A 163 8.47 -14.83 -11.26
CA GLU A 163 9.89 -14.59 -11.56
C GLU A 163 10.20 -13.09 -11.75
N ASN A 164 9.16 -12.26 -11.97
CA ASN A 164 9.31 -10.82 -12.15
C ASN A 164 9.75 -10.10 -10.87
N ILE A 165 9.43 -10.63 -9.68
CA ILE A 165 9.74 -9.95 -8.41
C ILE A 165 11.24 -9.68 -8.31
N ALA A 166 12.07 -10.69 -8.56
CA ALA A 166 13.52 -10.55 -8.48
C ALA A 166 14.06 -9.50 -9.47
N SER A 167 13.51 -9.47 -10.69
CA SER A 167 13.88 -8.49 -11.72
C SER A 167 13.49 -7.06 -11.33
N LEU A 168 12.28 -6.87 -10.78
CA LEU A 168 11.79 -5.58 -10.32
C LEU A 168 12.62 -5.05 -9.13
N VAL A 169 12.93 -5.92 -8.17
CA VAL A 169 13.79 -5.58 -7.02
C VAL A 169 15.20 -5.22 -7.49
N ALA A 170 15.77 -5.94 -8.46
CA ALA A 170 17.07 -5.63 -9.04
C ALA A 170 17.09 -4.28 -9.79
N GLN A 171 15.95 -3.83 -10.29
CA GLN A 171 15.74 -2.50 -10.88
C GLN A 171 15.34 -1.44 -9.84
N ASN A 172 15.49 -1.74 -8.55
CA ASN A 172 15.20 -0.88 -7.42
C ASN A 172 13.73 -0.42 -7.30
N TYR A 173 12.78 -1.14 -7.89
CA TYR A 173 11.37 -0.96 -7.53
C TYR A 173 11.12 -1.45 -6.09
N ILE A 174 10.13 -0.86 -5.43
CA ILE A 174 9.61 -1.37 -4.16
C ILE A 174 8.46 -2.30 -4.48
N VAL A 175 8.67 -3.59 -4.29
CA VAL A 175 7.69 -4.62 -4.64
C VAL A 175 6.89 -5.04 -3.42
N ARG A 176 5.57 -5.04 -3.56
CA ARG A 176 4.65 -5.70 -2.64
C ARG A 176 4.22 -7.03 -3.22
N THR A 177 4.36 -8.10 -2.44
CA THR A 177 3.74 -9.40 -2.73
C THR A 177 2.80 -9.87 -1.62
N ARG A 178 2.14 -11.01 -1.84
CA ARG A 178 1.21 -11.61 -0.89
C ARG A 178 1.73 -12.94 -0.36
N ALA A 179 1.57 -13.16 0.94
CA ALA A 179 1.85 -14.45 1.58
C ALA A 179 0.71 -15.47 1.35
N ASP A 180 -0.46 -14.99 0.94
CA ASP A 180 -1.70 -15.74 0.77
C ASP A 180 -2.65 -14.96 -0.14
N SER A 181 -3.80 -15.54 -0.49
CA SER A 181 -4.84 -14.82 -1.25
C SER A 181 -6.14 -15.61 -1.25
N PHE A 182 -7.28 -14.95 -0.99
CA PHE A 182 -8.57 -15.65 -0.86
C PHE A 182 -8.41 -16.85 0.10
N LEU A 183 -9.01 -18.01 -0.20
CA LEU A 183 -8.88 -19.25 0.57
C LEU A 183 -7.56 -20.02 0.34
N PHE A 184 -6.58 -19.44 -0.35
CA PHE A 184 -5.32 -20.12 -0.71
C PHE A 184 -4.14 -19.59 0.10
N TYR A 185 -3.87 -20.26 1.22
CA TYR A 185 -2.68 -20.07 2.04
C TYR A 185 -1.95 -21.41 2.27
N SER A 186 -0.64 -21.33 2.42
CA SER A 186 0.22 -22.43 2.85
C SER A 186 1.50 -21.86 3.48
N ASN A 187 2.16 -22.65 4.33
CA ASN A 187 3.49 -22.27 4.84
C ASN A 187 4.49 -22.07 3.70
N GLU A 188 4.43 -22.93 2.67
CA GLU A 188 5.26 -22.83 1.47
C GLU A 188 5.08 -21.49 0.75
N LYS A 189 3.82 -21.05 0.53
CA LYS A 189 3.55 -19.77 -0.14
C LYS A 189 4.04 -18.57 0.67
N ARG A 190 3.89 -18.62 2.00
CA ARG A 190 4.43 -17.60 2.90
C ARG A 190 5.96 -17.56 2.85
N GLU A 191 6.62 -18.71 2.90
CA GLU A 191 8.08 -18.82 2.77
C GLU A 191 8.53 -18.30 1.41
N LYS A 192 7.81 -18.63 0.33
CA LYS A 192 8.09 -18.11 -1.00
C LYS A 192 7.98 -16.59 -1.07
N ALA A 193 6.96 -16.00 -0.44
CA ALA A 193 6.82 -14.54 -0.36
C ALA A 193 8.03 -13.89 0.32
N VAL A 194 8.52 -14.48 1.42
CA VAL A 194 9.74 -14.01 2.12
C VAL A 194 10.99 -14.17 1.25
N GLU A 195 11.12 -15.30 0.55
CA GLU A 195 12.28 -15.59 -0.33
C GLU A 195 12.29 -14.76 -1.62
N SER A 196 11.12 -14.30 -2.08
CA SER A 196 10.96 -13.57 -3.35
C SER A 196 11.82 -12.29 -3.44
N GLY A 197 12.18 -11.72 -2.29
CA GLY A 197 12.91 -10.45 -2.19
C GLY A 197 12.00 -9.22 -2.22
N ALA A 198 10.67 -9.39 -2.33
CA ALA A 198 9.72 -8.30 -2.17
C ALA A 198 9.90 -7.63 -0.79
N GLN A 199 9.93 -6.30 -0.78
CA GLN A 199 10.15 -5.51 0.42
C GLN A 199 8.89 -5.39 1.29
N ILE A 200 7.71 -5.53 0.67
CA ILE A 200 6.43 -5.50 1.39
C ILE A 200 5.73 -6.85 1.17
N ILE A 201 5.35 -7.50 2.28
CA ILE A 201 4.54 -8.72 2.26
C ILE A 201 3.24 -8.40 2.99
N SER A 202 2.14 -8.81 2.40
CA SER A 202 0.81 -8.63 3.00
C SER A 202 0.00 -9.91 2.97
N SER A 203 -1.08 -9.91 3.75
CA SER A 203 -1.97 -11.04 3.94
C SER A 203 -3.41 -10.53 3.97
N ASP A 204 -4.32 -11.34 3.45
CA ASP A 204 -5.77 -11.12 3.59
C ASP A 204 -6.28 -11.62 4.96
N TYR A 205 -5.43 -12.27 5.78
CA TYR A 205 -5.77 -12.91 7.05
C TYR A 205 -5.19 -12.16 8.27
N PRO A 206 -5.90 -11.14 8.78
CA PRO A 206 -5.49 -10.42 9.98
C PRO A 206 -5.60 -11.28 11.26
N PRO A 207 -4.99 -10.80 12.38
CA PRO A 207 -4.96 -11.45 13.69
C PRO A 207 -6.23 -12.05 14.33
N SER A 208 -7.39 -11.90 13.70
CA SER A 208 -8.70 -12.25 14.26
C SER A 208 -9.66 -12.78 13.21
N ASP A 209 -9.16 -13.19 12.03
CA ASP A 209 -10.02 -13.72 10.98
C ASP A 209 -10.60 -15.08 11.38
N THR A 210 -11.93 -15.17 11.42
CA THR A 210 -12.63 -16.40 11.76
C THR A 210 -12.61 -17.44 10.63
N ALA A 211 -12.24 -17.05 9.40
CA ALA A 211 -12.05 -17.98 8.29
C ALA A 211 -10.91 -18.99 8.56
N THR A 212 -10.03 -18.68 9.51
CA THR A 212 -8.94 -19.56 9.96
C THR A 212 -9.29 -20.35 11.23
N GLN A 213 -10.55 -20.34 11.72
CA GLN A 213 -10.92 -21.08 12.95
C GLN A 213 -10.58 -22.59 12.93
N ASN A 214 -10.38 -23.18 11.74
CA ASN A 214 -9.96 -24.57 11.57
C ASN A 214 -8.48 -24.75 11.19
N ASN A 215 -7.68 -23.68 11.16
CA ASN A 215 -6.29 -23.69 10.73
C ASN A 215 -5.45 -22.68 11.52
N ASP A 216 -4.31 -23.11 12.04
CA ASP A 216 -3.34 -22.26 12.76
C ASP A 216 -2.56 -21.29 11.83
N TYR A 217 -3.21 -20.76 10.79
CA TYR A 217 -2.59 -19.81 9.88
C TYR A 217 -2.96 -18.40 10.29
N ILE A 218 -1.97 -17.69 10.81
CA ILE A 218 -2.02 -16.24 10.84
C ILE A 218 -0.66 -15.70 10.39
N ALA A 219 -0.70 -14.80 9.42
CA ALA A 219 0.50 -14.21 8.86
C ALA A 219 1.03 -13.11 9.78
N TYR A 220 1.78 -13.52 10.80
CA TYR A 220 2.60 -12.60 11.58
C TYR A 220 4.06 -12.89 11.36
N LEU A 221 4.86 -11.83 11.33
CA LEU A 221 6.29 -11.94 11.50
C LEU A 221 6.54 -12.22 12.99
N LYS A 222 7.12 -13.37 13.33
CA LYS A 222 7.56 -13.66 14.71
C LYS A 222 8.44 -12.50 15.19
N ASP A 223 8.18 -12.01 16.41
CA ASP A 223 8.74 -10.95 17.29
C ASP A 223 10.03 -10.16 16.94
N ARG A 224 10.76 -10.41 15.85
CA ARG A 224 12.05 -9.80 15.52
C ARG A 224 12.31 -9.58 14.03
N PHE A 225 11.34 -9.83 13.14
CA PHE A 225 11.53 -9.61 11.71
C PHE A 225 10.63 -8.48 11.24
N THR A 226 11.21 -7.32 11.01
CA THR A 226 10.58 -6.27 10.21
C THR A 226 11.52 -5.79 9.09
N ILE A 227 12.71 -6.39 9.01
CA ILE A 227 13.74 -6.10 8.01
C ILE A 227 14.41 -7.43 7.64
N ILE A 228 14.38 -7.81 6.37
CA ILE A 228 15.34 -8.77 5.82
C ILE A 228 16.59 -7.95 5.49
N LEU A 229 17.57 -7.96 6.40
CA LEU A 229 18.91 -7.49 6.08
C LEU A 229 19.53 -8.51 5.11
N ARG A 230 19.53 -8.23 3.81
CA ARG A 230 20.51 -8.85 2.92
C ARG A 230 21.85 -8.20 3.25
N GLY A 231 22.57 -8.81 4.20
CA GLY A 231 23.99 -8.56 4.37
C GLY A 231 24.68 -8.84 3.04
N ILE A 232 25.29 -7.81 2.46
CA ILE A 232 26.23 -7.97 1.37
C ILE A 232 27.41 -8.75 1.97
N SER A 233 27.58 -10.00 1.56
CA SER A 233 28.85 -10.71 1.67
C SER A 233 29.74 -10.35 0.49
#